data_AF-A0A242K0G3-F1
#
_entry.id   AF-A0A242K0G3-F1
#
_cell.length_a   1.000
_cell.length_b   1.000
_cell.length_c   1.000
_cell.angle_alpha   90.00
_cell.angle_beta   90.00
_cell.angle_gamma   90.00
#
_symmetry.space_group_name_H-M   'P 1'
#
loop_
_entity.id
_entity.type
_entity.pdbx_description
1 polymer ?
#
loop_
_entity_poly.entity_id
_entity_poly.type
_entity_poly.pdbx_seq_one_letter_code
_entity_poly.pdbx_strand_id
1 'polypeptide(L)'
;VGDIALLRAAGENIVATARGYLLETSESQKGLVSKIAVQHTKEQTEEELRLIVEHGGEVLDVIVEHPLYGELTGMLHIKTEQDIHSFIKRYKKSKATLLSELTSGIHLHTIRYPDNYTLKQIKKSLAGAGILYEGIK
;
A
#
# COMPACT_ATOMS: atom_id res chain seq x y z
N VAL A 1 -21.38 13.27 0.26
CA VAL A 1 -20.69 12.01 0.69
C VAL A 1 -21.64 10.82 0.79
N GLY A 2 -22.97 11.03 0.83
CA GLY A 2 -23.96 9.93 0.91
C GLY A 2 -24.04 9.05 -0.36
N ASP A 3 -23.96 9.64 -1.55
CA ASP A 3 -24.15 8.90 -2.80
C ASP A 3 -23.14 7.76 -3.00
N ILE A 4 -21.86 8.00 -2.67
CA ILE A 4 -20.83 6.95 -2.74
C ILE A 4 -21.08 5.86 -1.69
N ALA A 5 -21.57 6.22 -0.51
CA ALA A 5 -21.91 5.22 0.51
C ALA A 5 -23.08 4.33 0.05
N LEU A 6 -24.07 4.91 -0.63
CA LEU A 6 -25.20 4.16 -1.22
C LEU A 6 -24.73 3.24 -2.35
N LEU A 7 -23.85 3.71 -3.25
CA LEU A 7 -23.29 2.87 -4.32
C LEU A 7 -22.48 1.69 -3.74
N ARG A 8 -21.66 1.93 -2.71
CA ARG A 8 -20.95 0.85 -2.00
C ARG A 8 -21.93 -0.12 -1.34
N ALA A 9 -23.00 0.36 -0.72
CA ALA A 9 -24.04 -0.47 -0.13
C ALA A 9 -24.82 -1.29 -1.18
N ALA A 10 -24.92 -0.77 -2.41
CA ALA A 10 -25.50 -1.48 -3.55
C ALA A 10 -24.58 -2.57 -4.14
N GLY A 11 -23.35 -2.71 -3.62
CA GLY A 11 -22.39 -3.73 -4.04
C GLY A 11 -21.39 -3.28 -5.10
N GLU A 12 -21.38 -1.99 -5.46
CA GLU A 12 -20.36 -1.45 -6.37
C GLU A 12 -18.99 -1.49 -5.71
N ASN A 13 -17.98 -2.00 -6.43
CA ASN A 13 -16.62 -2.12 -5.92
C ASN A 13 -15.87 -0.78 -6.00
N ILE A 14 -16.31 0.17 -5.17
CA ILE A 14 -15.76 1.53 -5.09
C ILE A 14 -14.77 1.60 -3.92
N VAL A 15 -13.50 1.81 -4.26
CA VAL A 15 -12.41 1.97 -3.31
C VAL A 15 -12.13 3.44 -3.06
N ALA A 16 -12.20 3.88 -1.80
CA ALA A 16 -11.79 5.21 -1.41
C ALA A 16 -10.28 5.26 -1.19
N THR A 17 -9.58 6.17 -1.87
CA THR A 17 -8.14 6.38 -1.76
C THR A 17 -7.84 7.83 -1.40
N ALA A 18 -6.58 8.14 -1.08
CA ALA A 18 -6.12 9.52 -0.85
C ALA A 18 -6.27 10.47 -2.08
N ARG A 19 -6.69 9.96 -3.25
CA ARG A 19 -6.89 10.72 -4.50
C ARG A 19 -8.35 10.90 -4.88
N GLY A 20 -9.27 10.27 -4.15
CA GLY A 20 -10.66 10.14 -4.55
C GLY A 20 -11.07 8.67 -4.62
N TYR A 21 -12.06 8.37 -5.44
CA TYR A 21 -12.66 7.04 -5.52
C TYR A 21 -12.23 6.32 -6.81
N LEU A 22 -11.95 5.02 -6.70
CA LEU A 22 -11.68 4.13 -7.81
C LEU A 22 -12.82 3.13 -7.94
N LEU A 23 -13.34 2.94 -9.15
CA LEU A 23 -14.22 1.82 -9.46
C LEU A 23 -13.33 0.68 -9.95
N GLU A 24 -13.22 -0.38 -9.15
CA GLU A 24 -12.48 -1.56 -9.56
C GLU A 24 -13.32 -2.41 -10.52
N THR A 25 -12.72 -2.80 -11.64
CA THR A 25 -13.29 -3.69 -12.65
C THR A 25 -12.50 -4.99 -12.70
N SER A 26 -13.04 -6.01 -13.36
CA SER A 26 -12.34 -7.27 -13.59
C SER A 26 -10.99 -7.08 -14.31
N GLU A 27 -10.85 -6.02 -15.11
CA GLU A 27 -9.60 -5.68 -15.78
C GLU A 27 -8.59 -5.03 -14.84
N SER A 28 -9.02 -4.11 -13.96
CA SER A 28 -8.12 -3.50 -12.98
C SER A 28 -7.65 -4.48 -11.91
N GLN A 29 -8.35 -5.60 -11.73
CA GLN A 29 -8.02 -6.66 -10.79
C GLN A 29 -7.11 -7.77 -11.36
N LYS A 30 -6.69 -7.67 -12.63
CA LYS A 30 -5.76 -8.65 -13.23
C LYS A 30 -4.42 -8.65 -12.49
N GLY A 31 -3.89 -9.84 -12.23
CA GLY A 31 -2.60 -10.05 -11.58
C GLY A 31 -2.71 -10.95 -10.35
N LEU A 32 -1.56 -11.34 -9.81
CA LEU A 32 -1.45 -12.04 -8.54
C LEU A 32 -1.40 -11.03 -7.40
N VAL A 33 -1.88 -11.45 -6.23
CA VAL A 33 -1.93 -10.60 -5.03
C VAL A 33 -1.29 -11.33 -3.87
N SER A 34 -0.48 -10.64 -3.08
CA SER A 34 0.09 -11.17 -1.85
C SER A 34 0.33 -10.09 -0.82
N LYS A 35 0.29 -10.47 0.46
CA LYS A 35 0.73 -9.61 1.55
C LYS A 35 2.24 -9.76 1.77
N ILE A 36 2.90 -8.65 2.05
CA ILE A 36 4.30 -8.61 2.50
C ILE A 36 4.39 -7.85 3.81
N ALA A 37 5.25 -8.30 4.72
CA ALA A 37 5.57 -7.59 5.94
C ALA A 37 6.84 -6.76 5.73
N VAL A 38 6.80 -5.52 6.23
CA VAL A 38 7.89 -4.56 6.10
C VAL A 38 8.07 -3.80 7.41
N GLN A 39 9.28 -3.31 7.63
CA GLN A 39 9.61 -2.46 8.76
C GLN A 39 10.62 -1.40 8.31
N HIS A 40 10.24 -0.13 8.42
CA HIS A 40 11.14 0.97 8.05
C HIS A 40 10.73 2.28 8.73
N THR A 41 11.61 3.29 8.68
CA THR A 41 11.28 4.63 9.19
C THR A 41 10.46 5.42 8.17
N LYS A 42 9.78 6.49 8.59
CA LYS A 42 9.00 7.33 7.67
C LYS A 42 9.84 7.91 6.52
N GLU A 43 11.13 8.14 6.71
CA GLU A 43 12.05 8.63 5.68
C GLU A 43 12.25 7.63 4.53
N GLN A 44 12.09 6.33 4.81
CA GLN A 44 12.22 5.26 3.83
C GLN A 44 10.91 4.96 3.07
N THR A 45 9.79 5.61 3.42
CA THR A 45 8.48 5.37 2.77
C THR A 45 8.54 5.57 1.25
N GLU A 46 9.22 6.62 0.79
CA GLU A 46 9.33 6.89 -0.65
C GLU A 46 10.19 5.82 -1.36
N GLU A 47 11.25 5.36 -0.68
CA GLU A 47 12.11 4.29 -1.17
C GLU A 47 11.36 2.96 -1.27
N GLU A 48 10.64 2.56 -0.23
CA GLU A 48 9.81 1.36 -0.23
C GLU A 48 8.83 1.32 -1.43
N LEU A 49 8.01 2.36 -1.55
CA LEU A 49 7.00 2.45 -2.61
C LEU A 49 7.66 2.39 -3.99
N ARG A 50 8.82 3.05 -4.17
CA ARG A 50 9.58 3.04 -5.41
C ARG A 50 10.11 1.63 -5.72
N LEU A 51 10.70 0.94 -4.75
CA LEU A 51 11.22 -0.42 -4.93
C LEU A 51 10.12 -1.40 -5.36
N ILE A 52 8.89 -1.24 -4.87
CA ILE A 52 7.76 -2.06 -5.30
C ILE A 52 7.35 -1.72 -6.74
N VAL A 53 7.15 -0.43 -7.03
CA VAL A 53 6.64 0.05 -8.32
C VAL A 53 7.63 -0.20 -9.47
N GLU A 54 8.93 0.04 -9.27
CA GLU A 54 9.93 -0.10 -10.32
C GLU A 54 10.12 -1.55 -10.80
N HIS A 55 9.80 -2.52 -9.95
CA HIS A 55 9.79 -3.94 -10.29
C HIS A 55 8.46 -4.41 -10.89
N GLY A 56 7.49 -3.50 -11.10
CA GLY A 56 6.20 -3.78 -11.71
C GLY A 56 5.09 -4.13 -10.72
N GLY A 57 5.27 -3.83 -9.43
CA GLY A 57 4.24 -4.00 -8.41
C GLY A 57 3.30 -2.80 -8.27
N GLU A 58 2.10 -3.04 -7.75
CA GLU A 58 1.16 -2.03 -7.28
C GLU A 58 0.93 -2.22 -5.78
N VAL A 59 1.06 -1.15 -5.00
CA VAL A 59 0.73 -1.14 -3.56
C VAL A 59 -0.74 -0.80 -3.41
N LEU A 60 -1.56 -1.78 -3.02
CA LEU A 60 -3.02 -1.61 -2.91
C LEU A 60 -3.41 -0.89 -1.63
N ASP A 61 -2.79 -1.28 -0.52
CA ASP A 61 -3.15 -0.81 0.81
C ASP A 61 -1.92 -0.76 1.73
N VAL A 62 -2.08 -0.20 2.92
CA VAL A 62 -1.24 -0.37 4.09
C VAL A 62 -2.10 -0.89 5.24
N ILE A 63 -1.61 -1.86 5.99
CA ILE A 63 -2.32 -2.50 7.10
C ILE A 63 -1.44 -2.45 8.36
N VAL A 64 -2.01 -1.98 9.46
CA VAL A 64 -1.36 -1.96 10.78
C VAL A 64 -2.27 -2.51 11.86
N GLU A 65 -1.68 -3.03 12.93
CA GLU A 65 -2.40 -3.43 14.13
C GLU A 65 -2.62 -2.22 15.06
N HIS A 66 -3.82 -2.09 15.59
CA HIS A 66 -4.23 -1.04 16.49
C HIS A 66 -4.92 -1.66 17.71
N PRO A 67 -4.53 -1.30 18.96
CA PRO A 67 -4.98 -1.99 20.17
C PRO A 67 -6.49 -1.94 20.40
N LEU A 68 -7.18 -0.93 19.85
CA LEU A 68 -8.64 -0.79 19.96
C LEU A 68 -9.40 -1.38 18.75
N TYR A 69 -8.83 -1.30 17.56
CA TYR A 69 -9.58 -1.55 16.31
C TYR A 69 -9.19 -2.86 15.62
N GLY A 70 -8.17 -3.56 16.13
CA GLY A 70 -7.58 -4.70 15.42
C GLY A 70 -6.80 -4.19 14.23
N GLU A 71 -7.19 -4.56 13.01
CA GLU A 71 -6.52 -4.08 11.80
C GLU A 71 -7.08 -2.72 11.34
N LEU A 72 -6.18 -1.76 11.09
CA LEU A 72 -6.48 -0.55 10.34
C LEU A 72 -5.90 -0.66 8.94
N THR A 73 -6.75 -0.54 7.93
CA THR A 73 -6.36 -0.58 6.51
C THR A 73 -6.56 0.77 5.83
N GLY A 74 -5.51 1.31 5.25
CA GLY A 74 -5.55 2.50 4.40
C GLY A 74 -5.32 2.13 2.94
N MET A 75 -6.29 2.39 2.07
CA MET A 75 -6.17 2.10 0.63
C MET A 75 -5.30 3.16 -0.08
N LEU A 76 -4.34 2.69 -0.88
CA LEU A 76 -3.31 3.51 -1.52
C LEU A 76 -3.39 3.51 -3.04
N HIS A 77 -3.51 2.33 -3.67
CA HIS A 77 -3.42 2.12 -5.13
C HIS A 77 -2.30 2.93 -5.79
N ILE A 78 -1.06 2.63 -5.40
CA ILE A 78 0.15 3.26 -5.93
C ILE A 78 0.79 2.30 -6.93
N LYS A 79 0.77 2.67 -8.22
CA LYS A 79 1.26 1.83 -9.33
C LYS A 79 2.33 2.50 -10.18
N THR A 80 2.48 3.82 -10.07
CA THR A 80 3.38 4.61 -10.89
C THR A 80 4.24 5.55 -10.05
N GLU A 81 5.36 6.02 -10.61
CA GLU A 81 6.21 7.02 -9.96
C GLU A 81 5.45 8.32 -9.66
N GLN A 82 4.58 8.75 -10.58
CA GLN A 82 3.68 9.89 -10.36
C GLN A 82 2.76 9.66 -9.16
N ASP A 83 2.37 8.41 -8.92
CA ASP A 83 1.60 8.07 -7.75
C ASP A 83 2.40 8.30 -6.46
N ILE A 84 3.64 7.82 -6.42
CA ILE A 84 4.52 8.00 -5.27
C ILE A 84 4.69 9.49 -4.96
N HIS A 85 5.07 10.29 -5.96
CA HIS A 85 5.24 11.74 -5.78
C HIS A 85 3.98 12.43 -5.27
N SER A 86 2.81 12.04 -5.79
CA SER A 86 1.53 12.60 -5.36
C SER A 86 1.19 12.23 -3.90
N PHE A 87 1.48 11.00 -3.50
CA PHE A 87 1.29 10.53 -2.13
C PHE A 87 2.22 11.28 -1.16
N ILE A 88 3.52 11.29 -1.43
CA ILE A 88 4.53 11.96 -0.59
C ILE A 88 4.25 13.46 -0.46
N LYS A 89 3.85 14.13 -1.56
CA LYS A 89 3.46 15.55 -1.54
C LYS A 89 2.24 15.81 -0.64
N ARG A 90 1.22 14.95 -0.69
CA ARG A 90 0.03 15.06 0.19
C ARG A 90 0.39 14.80 1.64
N TYR A 91 1.15 13.75 1.92
CA TYR A 91 1.65 13.43 3.25
C TYR A 91 2.37 14.64 3.87
N LYS A 92 3.40 15.17 3.18
CA LYS A 92 4.17 16.34 3.62
C LYS A 92 3.32 17.59 3.88
N LYS A 93 2.19 17.75 3.19
CA LYS A 93 1.24 18.87 3.39
C LYS A 93 0.24 18.65 4.52
N SER A 94 -0.16 17.41 4.75
CA SER A 94 -1.35 17.07 5.56
C SER A 94 -1.14 17.14 7.08
N LYS A 95 0.11 17.29 7.57
CA LYS A 95 0.49 17.07 8.98
C LYS A 95 0.00 15.72 9.56
N ALA A 96 -0.47 14.81 8.71
CA ALA A 96 -0.95 13.51 9.12
C ALA A 96 0.22 12.61 9.50
N THR A 97 -0.04 11.68 10.41
CA THR A 97 0.87 10.59 10.77
C THR A 97 0.63 9.42 9.81
N LEU A 98 1.70 8.74 9.36
CA LEU A 98 1.55 7.51 8.58
C LEU A 98 1.02 6.40 9.49
N LEU A 99 0.25 5.47 8.93
CA LEU A 99 -0.23 4.32 9.70
C LEU A 99 0.94 3.49 10.25
N SER A 100 2.04 3.35 9.49
CA SER A 100 3.25 2.65 9.92
C SER A 100 3.91 3.24 11.17
N GLU A 101 3.69 4.53 11.48
CA GLU A 101 4.22 5.15 12.70
C GLU A 101 3.47 4.68 13.97
N LEU A 102 2.26 4.13 13.84
CA LEU A 102 1.48 3.58 14.97
C LEU A 102 2.10 2.29 15.54
N THR A 103 2.91 1.60 14.75
CA THR A 103 3.47 0.27 15.03
C THR A 103 5.00 0.26 14.92
N SER A 104 5.64 1.39 15.23
CA SER A 104 7.11 1.55 15.18
C SER A 104 7.73 1.11 13.84
N GLY A 105 7.03 1.39 12.75
CA GLY A 105 7.45 1.08 11.38
C GLY A 105 6.99 -0.28 10.87
N ILE A 106 6.52 -1.21 11.71
CA ILE A 106 6.11 -2.56 11.28
C ILE A 106 4.71 -2.52 10.68
N HIS A 107 4.56 -2.94 9.43
CA HIS A 107 3.25 -3.00 8.78
C HIS A 107 3.20 -4.03 7.67
N LEU A 108 2.00 -4.25 7.13
CA LEU A 108 1.79 -5.06 5.94
C LEU A 108 1.38 -4.18 4.77
N HIS A 109 1.77 -4.62 3.58
CA HIS A 109 1.20 -4.17 2.32
C HIS A 109 0.59 -5.35 1.58
N THR A 110 -0.63 -5.19 1.08
CA THR A 110 -1.13 -6.01 -0.02
C THR A 110 -0.58 -5.44 -1.33
N ILE A 111 0.19 -6.24 -2.06
CA ILE A 111 0.75 -5.87 -3.37
C ILE A 111 0.16 -6.72 -4.49
N ARG A 112 -0.09 -6.09 -5.64
CA ARG A 112 -0.51 -6.73 -6.89
C ARG A 112 0.65 -6.73 -7.88
N TYR A 113 0.84 -7.82 -8.61
CA TYR A 113 1.98 -8.01 -9.52
C TYR A 113 1.65 -9.02 -10.65
N PRO A 114 2.37 -9.00 -11.78
CA PRO A 114 2.04 -9.85 -12.94
C PRO A 114 2.40 -11.32 -12.75
N ASP A 115 3.50 -11.63 -12.05
CA ASP A 115 4.00 -13.00 -11.90
C ASP A 115 4.90 -13.19 -10.66
N ASN A 116 5.18 -14.45 -10.32
CA ASN A 116 6.01 -14.80 -9.16
C ASN A 116 7.47 -14.32 -9.27
N TYR A 117 7.99 -14.08 -10.47
CA TYR A 117 9.33 -13.54 -10.64
C TYR A 117 9.38 -12.08 -10.20
N THR A 118 8.38 -11.27 -10.55
CA THR A 118 8.22 -9.90 -10.03
C THR A 118 8.18 -9.87 -8.51
N LEU A 119 7.36 -10.72 -7.87
CA LEU A 119 7.30 -10.78 -6.40
C LEU A 119 8.68 -11.06 -5.79
N LYS A 120 9.43 -12.00 -6.39
CA LYS A 120 10.77 -12.36 -5.93
C LYS A 120 11.75 -11.17 -6.03
N GLN A 121 11.69 -10.40 -7.12
CA GLN A 121 12.53 -9.21 -7.26
C GLN A 121 12.14 -8.11 -6.26
N ILE A 122 10.85 -7.84 -6.07
CA ILE A 122 10.36 -6.88 -5.08
C ILE A 122 10.89 -7.24 -3.69
N LYS A 123 10.70 -8.49 -3.24
CA LYS A 123 11.19 -8.96 -1.94
C LYS A 123 12.71 -8.83 -1.82
N LYS A 124 13.45 -9.22 -2.86
CA LYS A 124 14.92 -9.11 -2.88
C LYS A 124 15.39 -7.66 -2.74
N SER A 125 14.76 -6.73 -3.45
CA SER A 125 15.12 -5.31 -3.42
C SER A 125 14.76 -4.65 -2.09
N LEU A 126 13.59 -4.98 -1.52
CA LEU A 126 13.21 -4.53 -0.18
C LEU A 126 14.14 -5.10 0.90
N ALA A 127 14.54 -6.37 0.81
CA ALA A 127 15.50 -6.97 1.73
C ALA A 127 16.89 -6.32 1.61
N GLY A 128 17.34 -6.04 0.38
CA GLY A 128 18.60 -5.34 0.12
C GLY A 128 18.64 -3.92 0.69
N ALA A 129 17.50 -3.25 0.80
CA ALA A 129 17.33 -1.94 1.43
C ALA A 129 17.08 -2.01 2.95
N GLY A 130 17.01 -3.22 3.53
CA GLY A 130 16.70 -3.41 4.95
C GLY A 130 15.25 -3.08 5.34
N ILE A 131 14.32 -3.10 4.38
CA ILE A 131 12.90 -2.75 4.56
C ILE A 131 12.03 -4.00 4.74
N LEU A 132 12.36 -5.11 4.06
CA LEU A 132 11.59 -6.34 4.18
C LEU A 132 11.70 -6.90 5.61
N TYR A 133 10.56 -7.18 6.25
CA TYR A 133 10.54 -7.79 7.57
C TYR A 133 10.51 -9.32 7.44
N GLU A 134 11.62 -9.98 7.79
CA GLU A 134 11.77 -11.44 7.70
C GLU A 134 11.52 -12.17 9.04
N GLY A 135 11.13 -11.44 10.10
CA GLY A 135 10.99 -11.97 11.45
C GLY A 135 12.33 -12.18 12.16
N ILE A 136 12.29 -12.37 13.49
CA ILE A 136 13.45 -12.81 14.27
C ILE A 136 13.61 -14.31 13.98
N LYS A 137 14.80 -14.72 13.51
CA LYS A 137 15.15 -16.15 13.39
C LYS A 137 15.24 -16.82 14.75
#